data_AF-A0A8H5GG64-F1
#
_entry.id   AF-A0A8H5GG64-F1
#
_cell.length_a   1.000
_cell.length_b   1.000
_cell.length_c   1.000
_cell.angle_alpha   90.00
_cell.angle_beta   90.00
_cell.angle_gamma   90.00
#
_symmetry.space_group_name_H-M   'P 1'
#
loop_
_entity.id
_entity.type
_entity.pdbx_description
1 polymer ?
#
loop_
_entity_poly.entity_id
_entity_poly.type
_entity_poly.pdbx_seq_one_letter_code
_entity_poly.pdbx_strand_id
1 'polypeptide(L)'
;MPGRSLRGPQDLLDLSKLELASEASSPFAPSKSRRKQFLAESTSRIKQLTPESRQCIYRLASYRPPKWSLPVPGSRRAAVLVAVFAGRSGDLRSATLRTYAGDTSLPGGKVDPGDRNIEDTARREAYEEIGLPKDRQKVPLLCILEPFLAAELVVTPVVVLILDNTLRPRHTLNHPGQPILNTDEVASLFSHPLASFLTTTSPFNASEPETVEVDYHQSFSVEWSAPHGKKHPFLVHQFLTGREAGGIKPIFGLTAGMLIRVAMIGYGCDPEFQVTSPNTPSLEERVSWALLSRPVFRRACEEEGVSLALPMRICGVTRSEFEAMKKEQDGREDSDRRDMKRRGRGDVTRRSNWLRLWRAKL
;
A
#
# COMPACT_ATOMS: atom_id res chain seq x y z
N MET A 1 27.29 -44.60 52.60
CA MET A 1 27.37 -43.35 53.39
C MET A 1 28.79 -42.77 53.27
N PRO A 2 28.98 -41.44 53.42
CA PRO A 2 29.34 -40.42 52.40
C PRO A 2 30.82 -40.45 51.92
N GLY A 3 31.32 -39.60 51.00
CA GLY A 3 30.71 -38.49 50.23
C GLY A 3 31.42 -37.12 50.41
N ARG A 4 31.45 -36.26 49.36
CA ARG A 4 32.16 -34.94 49.24
C ARG A 4 33.71 -35.06 49.12
N SER A 5 34.47 -34.17 48.45
CA SER A 5 34.18 -32.93 47.69
C SER A 5 35.33 -32.46 46.75
N LEU A 6 34.97 -31.93 45.57
CA LEU A 6 35.61 -30.86 44.75
C LEU A 6 37.14 -30.77 44.50
N ARG A 7 37.51 -30.76 43.21
CA ARG A 7 38.25 -29.68 42.50
C ARG A 7 37.99 -29.78 40.98
N GLY A 8 38.10 -28.67 40.24
CA GLY A 8 37.72 -28.55 38.81
C GLY A 8 38.72 -29.19 37.82
N PRO A 9 38.52 -28.97 36.51
CA PRO A 9 38.97 -27.70 35.94
C PRO A 9 37.99 -27.01 34.97
N GLN A 10 38.47 -25.91 34.39
CA GLN A 10 37.80 -24.98 33.48
C GLN A 10 37.48 -25.63 32.13
N ASP A 11 36.32 -25.28 31.56
CA ASP A 11 36.17 -25.13 30.11
C ASP A 11 35.20 -23.98 29.82
N LEU A 12 35.67 -23.00 29.05
CA LEU A 12 34.96 -21.77 28.76
C LEU A 12 34.14 -21.95 27.47
N LEU A 13 32.85 -22.25 27.60
CA LEU A 13 31.98 -22.44 26.42
C LEU A 13 31.77 -21.11 25.68
N ASP A 14 32.34 -21.05 24.48
CA ASP A 14 32.19 -19.99 23.48
C ASP A 14 30.72 -19.85 23.02
N LEU A 15 30.01 -18.88 23.60
CA LEU A 15 28.60 -18.59 23.29
C LEU A 15 28.39 -17.91 21.92
N SER A 16 29.43 -17.68 21.12
CA SER A 16 29.29 -16.98 19.82
C SER A 16 28.69 -17.82 18.67
N LYS A 17 28.41 -19.12 18.90
CA LYS A 17 28.01 -20.08 17.85
C LYS A 17 26.53 -20.46 17.80
N LEU A 18 25.67 -19.79 18.56
CA LEU A 18 24.24 -20.16 18.69
C LEU A 18 23.25 -19.27 17.92
N GLU A 19 23.73 -18.32 17.10
CA GLU A 19 22.86 -17.32 16.42
C GLU A 19 22.99 -17.34 14.88
N LEU A 20 23.13 -18.53 14.29
CA LEU A 20 23.26 -18.73 12.83
C LEU A 20 22.32 -19.84 12.31
N ALA A 21 21.04 -19.78 12.66
CA ALA A 21 20.02 -20.69 12.13
C ALA A 21 18.59 -20.12 12.15
N SER A 22 18.22 -19.24 11.21
CA SER A 22 16.80 -19.06 10.82
C SER A 22 16.55 -18.40 9.45
N GLU A 23 17.23 -18.80 8.38
CA GLU A 23 16.61 -18.76 7.03
C GLU A 23 15.77 -20.04 6.81
N ALA A 24 14.77 -20.23 7.67
CA ALA A 24 13.80 -21.31 7.51
C ALA A 24 12.85 -20.96 6.37
N SER A 25 13.21 -21.35 5.14
CA SER A 25 12.34 -21.25 3.98
C SER A 25 11.01 -21.98 4.25
N SER A 26 9.88 -21.28 4.15
CA SER A 26 8.56 -21.90 4.33
C SER A 26 8.39 -23.06 3.34
N PRO A 27 7.95 -24.26 3.79
CA PRO A 27 7.85 -25.45 2.93
C PRO A 27 6.82 -25.29 1.78
N PHE A 28 6.07 -24.20 1.74
CA PHE A 28 5.12 -23.86 0.68
C PHE A 28 5.60 -22.75 -0.28
N ALA A 29 6.80 -22.19 -0.11
CA ALA A 29 7.34 -21.18 -1.01
C ALA A 29 7.94 -21.83 -2.29
N PRO A 30 7.38 -21.61 -3.50
CA PRO A 30 7.93 -22.21 -4.72
C PRO A 30 9.30 -21.62 -5.07
N SER A 31 10.24 -22.47 -5.49
CA SER A 31 11.57 -22.05 -5.92
C SER A 31 11.51 -21.06 -7.10
N LYS A 32 12.57 -20.25 -7.28
CA LYS A 32 12.65 -19.23 -8.35
C LYS A 32 12.35 -19.81 -9.75
N SER A 33 12.85 -21.02 -10.03
CA SER A 33 12.57 -21.75 -11.28
C SER A 33 11.09 -22.15 -11.37
N ARG A 34 10.57 -22.82 -10.33
CA ARG A 34 9.18 -23.31 -10.28
C ARG A 34 8.14 -22.19 -10.36
N ARG A 35 8.43 -21.00 -9.81
CA ARG A 35 7.56 -19.81 -9.91
C ARG A 35 7.58 -19.19 -11.30
N LYS A 36 8.74 -19.11 -11.97
CA LYS A 36 8.84 -18.66 -13.37
C LYS A 36 8.08 -19.62 -14.30
N GLN A 37 8.29 -20.92 -14.13
CA GLN A 37 7.59 -21.96 -14.88
C GLN A 37 6.06 -21.88 -14.66
N PHE A 38 5.60 -21.84 -13.42
CA PHE A 38 4.17 -21.70 -13.10
C PHE A 38 3.56 -20.45 -13.76
N LEU A 39 4.24 -19.30 -13.76
CA LEU A 39 3.74 -18.09 -14.40
C LEU A 39 3.75 -18.17 -15.94
N ALA A 40 4.75 -18.80 -16.56
CA ALA A 40 4.76 -19.07 -17.99
C ALA A 40 3.61 -20.01 -18.41
N GLU A 41 3.42 -21.11 -17.68
CA GLU A 41 2.30 -22.05 -17.87
C GLU A 41 0.93 -21.42 -17.60
N SER A 42 0.84 -20.48 -16.66
CA SER A 42 -0.41 -19.81 -16.30
C SER A 42 -0.78 -18.72 -17.32
N THR A 43 0.21 -17.95 -17.78
CA THR A 43 0.00 -16.90 -18.79
C THR A 43 -0.21 -17.47 -20.20
N SER A 44 0.31 -18.65 -20.51
CA SER A 44 0.01 -19.34 -21.78
C SER A 44 -1.46 -19.77 -21.89
N ARG A 45 -2.13 -20.03 -20.75
CA ARG A 45 -3.57 -20.35 -20.70
C ARG A 45 -4.47 -19.13 -20.98
N ILE A 46 -3.95 -17.91 -20.81
CA ILE A 46 -4.69 -16.68 -21.11
C ILE A 46 -4.61 -16.42 -22.62
N LYS A 47 -5.58 -16.98 -23.36
CA LYS A 47 -5.60 -17.06 -24.82
C LYS A 47 -5.46 -15.72 -25.57
N GLN A 48 -5.76 -14.59 -24.93
CA GLN A 48 -5.85 -13.27 -25.57
C GLN A 48 -4.76 -12.26 -25.17
N LEU A 49 -3.80 -12.58 -24.28
CA LEU A 49 -2.77 -11.60 -23.88
C LEU A 49 -1.95 -11.07 -25.08
N THR A 50 -1.83 -9.74 -25.18
CA THR A 50 -0.90 -9.11 -26.14
C THR A 50 0.57 -9.40 -25.77
N PRO A 51 1.53 -9.29 -26.71
CA PRO A 51 2.96 -9.46 -26.39
C PRO A 51 3.45 -8.52 -25.28
N GLU A 52 3.01 -7.26 -25.30
CA GLU A 52 3.35 -6.22 -24.32
C GLU A 52 2.78 -6.59 -22.94
N SER A 53 1.56 -7.11 -22.92
CA SER A 53 0.87 -7.56 -21.70
C SER A 53 1.54 -8.80 -21.09
N ARG A 54 2.02 -9.74 -21.92
CA ARG A 54 2.86 -10.86 -21.44
C ARG A 54 4.17 -10.35 -20.85
N GLN A 55 4.86 -9.45 -21.55
CA GLN A 55 6.12 -8.89 -21.06
C GLN A 55 5.93 -8.10 -19.76
N CYS A 56 4.81 -7.39 -19.63
CA CYS A 56 4.44 -6.66 -18.42
C CYS A 56 4.28 -7.59 -17.20
N ILE A 57 3.58 -8.72 -17.35
CA ILE A 57 3.50 -9.76 -16.31
C ILE A 57 4.90 -10.29 -15.95
N TYR A 58 5.76 -10.55 -16.94
CA TYR A 58 7.12 -11.05 -16.68
C TYR A 58 8.02 -10.04 -15.94
N ARG A 59 7.93 -8.74 -16.26
CA ARG A 59 8.67 -7.70 -15.52
C ARG A 59 8.16 -7.59 -14.08
N LEU A 60 6.85 -7.53 -13.87
CA LEU A 60 6.25 -7.52 -12.53
C LEU A 60 6.67 -8.76 -11.71
N ALA A 61 6.57 -9.96 -12.26
CA ALA A 61 7.01 -11.20 -11.58
C ALA A 61 8.51 -11.24 -11.23
N SER A 62 9.34 -10.59 -12.06
CA SER A 62 10.79 -10.51 -11.88
C SER A 62 11.21 -9.37 -10.95
N TYR A 63 10.35 -8.37 -10.73
CA TYR A 63 10.62 -7.21 -9.89
C TYR A 63 10.99 -7.59 -8.46
N ARG A 64 12.03 -6.94 -7.93
CA ARG A 64 12.41 -7.04 -6.52
C ARG A 64 12.49 -5.62 -5.98
N PRO A 65 11.72 -5.28 -4.93
CA PRO A 65 11.81 -3.96 -4.32
C PRO A 65 13.21 -3.75 -3.71
N PRO A 66 13.66 -2.50 -3.60
CA PRO A 66 14.87 -2.19 -2.84
C PRO A 66 14.72 -2.66 -1.38
N LYS A 67 15.84 -2.99 -0.73
CA LYS A 67 15.84 -3.47 0.66
C LYS A 67 15.33 -2.36 1.59
N TRP A 68 14.12 -2.53 2.12
CA TRP A 68 13.54 -1.64 3.11
C TRP A 68 14.13 -1.92 4.50
N SER A 69 14.73 -0.91 5.12
CA SER A 69 15.44 -1.07 6.40
C SER A 69 14.71 -0.46 7.61
N LEU A 70 13.76 0.43 7.36
CA LEU A 70 13.10 1.22 8.40
C LEU A 70 12.11 0.42 9.24
N PRO A 71 12.24 0.42 10.58
CA PRO A 71 11.27 -0.20 11.47
C PRO A 71 10.03 0.70 11.56
N VAL A 72 8.91 0.21 11.04
CA VAL A 72 7.59 0.85 11.16
C VAL A 72 6.74 0.05 12.15
N PRO A 73 6.04 0.68 13.10
CA PRO A 73 5.11 -0.01 14.01
C PRO A 73 4.05 -0.81 13.24
N GLY A 74 3.74 -2.01 13.71
CA GLY A 74 2.76 -2.92 13.11
C GLY A 74 1.38 -2.29 12.97
N SER A 75 0.89 -1.57 13.98
CA SER A 75 -0.42 -0.88 13.93
C SER A 75 -0.51 0.22 12.85
N ARG A 76 0.66 0.65 12.33
CA ARG A 76 0.83 1.64 11.28
C ARG A 76 1.14 1.02 9.91
N ARG A 77 1.25 -0.30 9.80
CA ARG A 77 1.41 -1.00 8.52
C ARG A 77 0.05 -1.33 7.92
N ALA A 78 0.00 -1.29 6.60
CA ALA A 78 -1.17 -1.63 5.82
C ALA A 78 -0.75 -2.27 4.49
N ALA A 79 -1.64 -3.01 3.86
CA ALA A 79 -1.41 -3.60 2.54
C ALA A 79 -2.59 -3.29 1.62
N VAL A 80 -2.30 -3.07 0.34
CA VAL A 80 -3.34 -2.97 -0.70
C VAL A 80 -3.06 -3.96 -1.81
N LEU A 81 -4.11 -4.52 -2.40
CA LEU A 81 -4.02 -5.48 -3.48
C LEU A 81 -4.19 -4.80 -4.84
N VAL A 82 -3.12 -4.78 -5.64
CA VAL A 82 -3.21 -4.40 -7.05
C VAL A 82 -3.52 -5.66 -7.84
N ALA A 83 -4.81 -5.92 -8.04
CA ALA A 83 -5.29 -7.02 -8.84
C ALA A 83 -5.24 -6.66 -10.33
N VAL A 84 -4.35 -7.33 -11.08
CA VAL A 84 -4.16 -7.16 -12.52
C VAL A 84 -4.80 -8.34 -13.25
N PHE A 85 -5.47 -8.09 -14.38
CA PHE A 85 -6.11 -9.12 -15.19
C PHE A 85 -6.08 -8.76 -16.68
N ALA A 86 -6.29 -9.74 -17.56
CA ALA A 86 -6.38 -9.51 -19.00
C ALA A 86 -7.79 -9.03 -19.37
N GLY A 87 -7.89 -7.86 -20.00
CA GLY A 87 -9.11 -7.32 -20.60
C GLY A 87 -9.52 -8.08 -21.87
N ARG A 88 -10.67 -7.69 -22.44
CA ARG A 88 -11.24 -8.33 -23.63
C ARG A 88 -10.36 -8.18 -24.88
N SER A 89 -9.54 -7.13 -24.93
CA SER A 89 -8.62 -6.85 -26.02
C SER A 89 -7.21 -7.41 -25.76
N GLY A 90 -7.02 -8.16 -24.66
CA GLY A 90 -5.72 -8.67 -24.24
C GLY A 90 -4.87 -7.69 -23.43
N ASP A 91 -5.36 -6.46 -23.25
CA ASP A 91 -4.77 -5.38 -22.44
C ASP A 91 -4.71 -5.78 -20.96
N LEU A 92 -3.67 -5.38 -20.22
CA LEU A 92 -3.73 -5.51 -18.76
C LEU A 92 -4.57 -4.40 -18.15
N ARG A 93 -5.48 -4.80 -17.26
CA ARG A 93 -6.33 -3.90 -16.48
C ARG A 93 -6.06 -4.09 -15.00
N SER A 94 -6.10 -2.99 -14.27
CA SER A 94 -6.12 -2.97 -12.81
C SER A 94 -7.55 -2.84 -12.30
N ALA A 95 -7.88 -3.51 -11.20
CA ALA A 95 -9.19 -3.39 -10.54
C ALA A 95 -9.15 -2.33 -9.42
N THR A 96 -10.19 -1.50 -9.34
CA THR A 96 -10.29 -0.36 -8.41
C THR A 96 -11.69 -0.27 -7.82
N LEU A 97 -11.76 0.10 -6.54
CA LEU A 97 -12.99 0.23 -5.75
C LEU A 97 -13.47 1.68 -5.73
N ARG A 98 -14.79 1.85 -5.67
CA ARG A 98 -15.44 3.07 -5.18
C ARG A 98 -16.03 2.76 -3.82
N THR A 99 -15.60 3.48 -2.79
CA THR A 99 -16.17 3.41 -1.43
C THR A 99 -17.52 4.13 -1.35
N TYR A 100 -18.30 3.90 -0.29
CA TYR A 100 -19.53 4.68 -0.01
C TYR A 100 -19.27 6.17 0.19
N ALA A 101 -18.06 6.54 0.60
CA ALA A 101 -17.63 7.93 0.68
C ALA A 101 -17.49 8.59 -0.72
N GLY A 102 -17.56 7.80 -1.79
CA GLY A 102 -17.33 8.19 -3.18
C GLY A 102 -15.86 8.19 -3.58
N ASP A 103 -14.95 7.82 -2.68
CA ASP A 103 -13.51 7.84 -2.91
C ASP A 103 -13.03 6.57 -3.60
N THR A 104 -12.06 6.74 -4.50
CA THR A 104 -11.56 5.71 -5.41
C THR A 104 -10.23 5.13 -4.90
N SER A 105 -10.20 3.84 -4.59
CA SER A 105 -9.09 3.17 -3.89
C SER A 105 -8.82 1.75 -4.38
N LEU A 106 -7.66 1.21 -4.05
CA LEU A 106 -7.37 -0.23 -4.17
C LEU A 106 -7.96 -0.99 -2.97
N PRO A 107 -8.36 -2.27 -3.11
CA PRO A 107 -8.74 -3.09 -1.98
C PRO A 107 -7.60 -3.19 -0.97
N GLY A 108 -7.86 -3.05 0.33
CA GLY A 108 -6.81 -3.10 1.34
C GLY A 108 -7.08 -2.36 2.65
N GLY A 109 -6.24 -2.66 3.63
CA GLY A 109 -6.39 -2.19 5.00
C GLY A 109 -5.18 -2.54 5.86
N LYS A 110 -5.38 -2.61 7.18
CA LYS A 110 -4.30 -2.70 8.17
C LYS A 110 -3.75 -4.12 8.28
N VAL A 111 -2.50 -4.24 8.74
CA VAL A 111 -1.97 -5.54 9.16
C VAL A 111 -2.67 -5.96 10.45
N ASP A 112 -3.30 -7.13 10.43
CA ASP A 112 -3.92 -7.74 11.61
C ASP A 112 -2.95 -8.72 12.31
N PRO A 113 -3.10 -8.98 13.62
CA PRO A 113 -2.25 -9.93 14.35
C PRO A 113 -2.27 -11.37 13.80
N GLY A 114 -3.30 -11.75 13.05
CA GLY A 114 -3.41 -13.06 12.37
C GLY A 114 -2.74 -13.13 11.00
N ASP A 115 -2.30 -11.99 10.43
CA ASP A 115 -1.67 -11.94 9.11
C ASP A 115 -0.21 -12.39 9.20
N ARG A 116 0.14 -13.47 8.48
CA ARG A 116 1.48 -14.07 8.53
C ARG A 116 2.55 -13.22 7.82
N ASN A 117 2.10 -12.34 6.93
CA ASN A 117 2.91 -11.46 6.08
C ASN A 117 1.99 -10.48 5.33
N ILE A 118 2.59 -9.50 4.66
CA ILE A 118 1.89 -8.42 3.95
C ILE A 118 1.05 -8.89 2.75
N GLU A 119 1.39 -10.02 2.13
CA GLU A 119 0.56 -10.61 1.06
C GLU A 119 -0.73 -11.20 1.66
N ASP A 120 -0.63 -11.88 2.81
CA ASP A 120 -1.80 -12.43 3.48
C ASP A 120 -2.75 -11.31 3.98
N THR A 121 -2.23 -10.16 4.45
CA THR A 121 -3.04 -8.95 4.70
C THR A 121 -3.78 -8.50 3.46
N ALA A 122 -3.09 -8.24 2.34
CA ALA A 122 -3.74 -7.75 1.11
C ALA A 122 -4.79 -8.73 0.56
N ARG A 123 -4.54 -10.04 0.70
CA ARG A 123 -5.50 -11.11 0.35
C ARG A 123 -6.66 -11.22 1.34
N ARG A 124 -6.45 -10.86 2.61
CA ARG A 124 -7.50 -10.84 3.63
C ARG A 124 -8.51 -9.75 3.30
N GLU A 125 -8.03 -8.52 3.20
CA GLU A 125 -8.82 -7.33 2.89
C GLU A 125 -9.57 -7.47 1.55
N ALA A 126 -8.89 -7.86 0.47
CA ALA A 126 -9.54 -8.04 -0.84
C ALA A 126 -10.56 -9.20 -0.89
N TYR A 127 -10.50 -10.16 0.04
CA TYR A 127 -11.54 -11.18 0.18
C TYR A 127 -12.73 -10.66 0.99
N GLU A 128 -12.49 -9.83 2.00
CA GLU A 128 -13.53 -9.22 2.83
C GLU A 128 -14.29 -8.14 2.03
N GLU A 129 -13.59 -7.20 1.38
CA GLU A 129 -14.19 -6.10 0.62
C GLU A 129 -14.85 -6.52 -0.70
N ILE A 130 -14.22 -7.43 -1.45
CA ILE A 130 -14.67 -7.82 -2.80
C ILE A 130 -14.65 -9.33 -3.07
N GLY A 131 -14.65 -10.20 -2.05
CA GLY A 131 -14.79 -11.64 -2.24
C GLY A 131 -13.72 -12.31 -3.10
N LEU A 132 -12.58 -11.66 -3.35
CA LEU A 132 -11.54 -12.17 -4.24
C LEU A 132 -10.87 -13.39 -3.59
N PRO A 133 -10.81 -14.56 -4.25
CA PRO A 133 -10.30 -15.77 -3.60
C PRO A 133 -8.84 -15.64 -3.12
N LYS A 134 -8.60 -16.01 -1.86
CA LYS A 134 -7.25 -16.14 -1.26
C LYS A 134 -6.40 -17.28 -1.91
N ASP A 135 -6.96 -17.99 -2.88
CA ASP A 135 -6.34 -19.10 -3.63
C ASP A 135 -5.18 -18.59 -4.50
N ARG A 136 -3.95 -18.94 -4.07
CA ARG A 136 -2.70 -18.54 -4.72
C ARG A 136 -2.47 -19.21 -6.09
N GLN A 137 -3.21 -20.26 -6.44
CA GLN A 137 -3.15 -20.85 -7.79
C GLN A 137 -4.01 -20.07 -8.79
N LYS A 138 -5.15 -19.53 -8.34
CA LYS A 138 -6.07 -18.74 -9.18
C LYS A 138 -5.72 -17.26 -9.25
N VAL A 139 -5.17 -16.74 -8.15
CA VAL A 139 -4.76 -15.34 -7.98
C VAL A 139 -3.28 -15.27 -7.57
N PRO A 140 -2.33 -15.76 -8.40
CA PRO A 140 -0.91 -15.79 -8.04
C PRO A 140 -0.28 -14.41 -7.82
N LEU A 141 0.66 -14.37 -6.88
CA LEU A 141 1.49 -13.19 -6.62
C LEU A 141 2.46 -12.94 -7.78
N LEU A 142 2.46 -11.71 -8.32
CA LEU A 142 3.52 -11.22 -9.20
C LEU A 142 4.66 -10.67 -8.35
N CYS A 143 4.42 -9.60 -7.59
CA CYS A 143 5.41 -8.96 -6.74
C CYS A 143 4.79 -8.23 -5.55
N ILE A 144 5.66 -7.80 -4.64
CA ILE A 144 5.35 -6.85 -3.57
C ILE A 144 6.23 -5.63 -3.85
N LEU A 145 5.65 -4.44 -3.83
CA LEU A 145 6.36 -3.19 -4.07
C LEU A 145 7.02 -2.65 -2.80
N GLU A 146 7.87 -1.65 -2.98
CA GLU A 146 8.23 -0.72 -1.93
C GLU A 146 6.98 -0.10 -1.27
N PRO A 147 7.02 0.23 0.02
CA PRO A 147 5.87 0.83 0.68
C PRO A 147 5.63 2.27 0.22
N PHE A 148 4.45 2.80 0.51
CA PHE A 148 4.07 4.19 0.26
C PHE A 148 3.58 4.82 1.56
N LEU A 149 3.97 6.07 1.81
CA LEU A 149 3.53 6.82 2.99
C LEU A 149 2.17 7.47 2.74
N ALA A 150 1.13 6.99 3.43
CA ALA A 150 -0.16 7.67 3.58
C ALA A 150 -0.11 8.69 4.75
N ALA A 151 -1.24 9.30 5.12
CA ALA A 151 -1.32 10.22 6.26
C ALA A 151 -0.95 9.54 7.60
N GLU A 152 -1.52 8.36 7.87
CA GLU A 152 -1.38 7.65 9.16
C GLU A 152 -0.84 6.21 9.04
N LEU A 153 -0.50 5.77 7.83
CA LEU A 153 -0.13 4.40 7.51
C LEU A 153 1.05 4.37 6.53
N VAL A 154 1.85 3.30 6.63
CA VAL A 154 2.82 2.89 5.61
C VAL A 154 2.21 1.69 4.89
N VAL A 155 1.85 1.91 3.63
CA VAL A 155 0.99 1.02 2.84
C VAL A 155 1.83 0.30 1.78
N THR A 156 1.84 -1.03 1.79
CA THR A 156 2.59 -1.84 0.82
C THR A 156 1.68 -2.38 -0.28
N PRO A 157 1.92 -2.05 -1.57
CA PRO A 157 1.19 -2.63 -2.68
C PRO A 157 1.63 -4.07 -2.94
N VAL A 158 0.65 -4.97 -3.04
CA VAL A 158 0.82 -6.39 -3.35
C VAL A 158 0.16 -6.65 -4.70
N VAL A 159 0.97 -6.95 -5.72
CA VAL A 159 0.51 -7.11 -7.11
C VAL A 159 0.23 -8.58 -7.39
N VAL A 160 -1.00 -8.89 -7.78
CA VAL A 160 -1.43 -10.25 -8.14
C VAL A 160 -2.00 -10.28 -9.55
N LEU A 161 -1.89 -11.44 -10.20
CA LEU A 161 -2.53 -11.71 -11.49
C LEU A 161 -3.79 -12.55 -11.25
N ILE A 162 -4.93 -12.09 -11.72
CA ILE A 162 -6.14 -12.91 -11.83
C ILE A 162 -6.02 -13.72 -13.13
N LEU A 163 -5.94 -15.04 -13.03
CA LEU A 163 -5.83 -15.93 -14.19
C LEU A 163 -7.19 -16.30 -14.80
N ASP A 164 -8.22 -16.27 -13.98
CA ASP A 164 -9.57 -16.72 -14.32
C ASP A 164 -10.52 -15.53 -14.22
N ASN A 165 -10.86 -14.95 -15.38
CA ASN A 165 -11.81 -13.84 -15.48
C ASN A 165 -13.25 -14.26 -15.14
N THR A 166 -13.53 -15.54 -14.88
CA THR A 166 -14.80 -16.02 -14.32
C THR A 166 -14.84 -15.95 -12.79
N LEU A 167 -13.74 -15.56 -12.13
CA LEU A 167 -13.69 -15.19 -10.71
C LEU A 167 -14.49 -13.92 -10.44
N ARG A 168 -15.81 -14.07 -10.51
CA ARG A 168 -16.76 -13.17 -9.86
C ARG A 168 -16.66 -13.40 -8.36
N PRO A 169 -16.72 -12.35 -7.53
CA PRO A 169 -16.81 -12.47 -6.07
C PRO A 169 -17.88 -13.47 -5.66
N ARG A 170 -17.56 -14.32 -4.68
CA ARG A 170 -18.19 -15.64 -4.52
C ARG A 170 -19.70 -15.57 -4.21
N HIS A 171 -20.48 -16.02 -5.17
CA HIS A 171 -21.91 -16.41 -5.11
C HIS A 171 -22.49 -16.74 -3.72
N THR A 172 -23.51 -15.96 -3.32
CA THR A 172 -24.62 -16.42 -2.48
C THR A 172 -25.74 -16.98 -3.36
N LEU A 173 -26.45 -17.98 -2.87
CA LEU A 173 -27.24 -18.95 -3.64
C LEU A 173 -28.44 -18.45 -4.50
N ASN A 174 -28.77 -17.16 -4.49
CA ASN A 174 -30.08 -16.68 -4.97
C ASN A 174 -30.09 -15.62 -6.09
N HIS A 175 -28.97 -14.97 -6.47
CA HIS A 175 -28.98 -13.93 -7.51
C HIS A 175 -27.76 -14.00 -8.46
N PRO A 176 -27.91 -14.55 -9.68
CA PRO A 176 -26.84 -14.61 -10.66
C PRO A 176 -26.66 -13.26 -11.38
N GLY A 177 -25.60 -12.51 -11.06
CA GLY A 177 -25.22 -11.36 -11.89
C GLY A 177 -24.22 -10.39 -11.28
N GLN A 178 -24.41 -10.03 -10.00
CA GLN A 178 -23.63 -8.97 -9.35
C GLN A 178 -22.44 -9.53 -8.54
N PRO A 179 -21.28 -8.83 -8.55
CA PRO A 179 -20.23 -9.07 -7.58
C PRO A 179 -20.77 -8.83 -6.16
N ILE A 180 -20.55 -9.77 -5.23
CA ILE A 180 -20.76 -9.48 -3.81
C ILE A 180 -19.60 -8.61 -3.35
N LEU A 181 -19.85 -7.32 -3.37
CA LEU A 181 -19.07 -6.31 -2.68
C LEU A 181 -19.55 -6.28 -1.23
N ASN A 182 -18.67 -6.03 -0.26
CA ASN A 182 -19.12 -5.68 1.08
C ASN A 182 -19.83 -4.32 1.01
N THR A 183 -21.16 -4.32 1.01
CA THR A 183 -21.97 -3.10 0.87
C THR A 183 -21.92 -2.17 2.09
N ASP A 184 -21.20 -2.53 3.15
CA ASP A 184 -20.90 -1.62 4.25
C ASP A 184 -19.68 -0.72 3.94
N GLU A 185 -18.85 -1.10 2.95
CA GLU A 185 -17.55 -0.47 2.66
C GLU A 185 -17.40 -0.05 1.18
N VAL A 186 -17.86 -0.90 0.26
CA VAL A 186 -17.63 -0.80 -1.19
C VAL A 186 -18.94 -0.63 -1.95
N ALA A 187 -19.08 0.50 -2.66
CA ALA A 187 -20.26 0.84 -3.46
C ALA A 187 -20.18 0.30 -4.89
N SER A 188 -19.00 0.26 -5.51
CA SER A 188 -18.81 -0.39 -6.82
C SER A 188 -17.37 -0.82 -7.10
N LEU A 189 -17.21 -1.75 -8.04
CA LEU A 189 -15.94 -2.22 -8.58
C LEU A 189 -15.86 -1.84 -10.06
N PHE A 190 -14.74 -1.28 -10.50
CA PHE A 190 -14.45 -1.01 -11.91
C PHE A 190 -12.99 -1.37 -12.26
N SER A 191 -12.61 -1.18 -13.52
CA SER A 191 -11.24 -1.47 -13.97
C SER A 191 -10.70 -0.47 -14.97
N HIS A 192 -9.41 -0.18 -14.83
CA HIS A 192 -8.69 0.81 -15.62
C HIS A 192 -7.52 0.14 -16.37
N PRO A 193 -7.25 0.46 -17.65
CA PRO A 193 -6.09 -0.08 -18.35
C PRO A 193 -4.80 0.30 -17.60
N LEU A 194 -3.92 -0.66 -17.35
CA LEU A 194 -2.70 -0.42 -16.58
C LEU A 194 -1.75 0.51 -17.35
N ALA A 195 -1.70 0.40 -18.68
CA ALA A 195 -0.87 1.25 -19.53
C ALA A 195 -1.27 2.74 -19.46
N SER A 196 -2.55 3.07 -19.23
CA SER A 196 -3.01 4.46 -19.25
C SER A 196 -2.64 5.26 -17.99
N PHE A 197 -1.97 4.64 -17.01
CA PHE A 197 -1.27 5.38 -15.95
C PHE A 197 0.12 5.87 -16.37
N LEU A 198 0.51 5.67 -17.63
CA LEU A 198 1.76 6.17 -18.21
C LEU A 198 1.54 7.30 -19.23
N THR A 199 0.29 7.58 -19.60
CA THR A 199 -0.06 8.51 -20.68
C THR A 199 -0.92 9.66 -20.17
N THR A 200 -0.86 10.81 -20.84
CA THR A 200 -1.81 11.93 -20.62
C THR A 200 -3.07 11.80 -21.49
N THR A 201 -3.03 10.94 -22.51
CA THR A 201 -4.17 10.65 -23.39
C THR A 201 -5.19 9.72 -22.73
N SER A 202 -6.48 10.05 -22.86
CA SER A 202 -7.60 9.23 -22.38
C SER A 202 -7.66 7.85 -23.05
N PRO A 203 -7.84 6.76 -22.28
CA PRO A 203 -8.10 5.43 -22.83
C PRO A 203 -9.59 5.20 -23.18
N PHE A 204 -10.44 6.21 -23.02
CA PHE A 204 -11.88 6.14 -23.28
C PHE A 204 -12.20 6.80 -24.61
N ASN A 205 -12.98 6.12 -25.46
CA ASN A 205 -13.34 6.61 -26.78
C ASN A 205 -14.11 7.95 -26.68
N ALA A 206 -13.71 8.94 -27.48
CA ALA A 206 -14.36 10.24 -27.61
C ALA A 206 -15.72 10.20 -28.37
N SER A 207 -16.43 9.07 -28.30
CA SER A 207 -17.72 8.85 -28.97
C SER A 207 -18.93 9.29 -28.13
N GLU A 208 -18.71 9.73 -26.89
CA GLU A 208 -19.72 10.38 -26.04
C GLU A 208 -19.59 11.90 -26.23
N PRO A 209 -20.59 12.62 -26.77
CA PRO A 209 -20.49 14.06 -27.07
C PRO A 209 -20.34 14.98 -25.84
N GLU A 210 -20.40 14.42 -24.63
CA GLU A 210 -20.30 15.12 -23.34
C GLU A 210 -18.97 14.85 -22.62
N THR A 211 -17.91 14.45 -23.32
CA THR A 211 -16.56 14.48 -22.73
C THR A 211 -16.17 15.93 -22.42
N VAL A 212 -16.35 16.31 -21.16
CA VAL A 212 -15.94 17.60 -20.59
C VAL A 212 -14.51 17.94 -21.01
N GLU A 213 -14.22 19.24 -21.25
CA GLU A 213 -12.89 19.78 -21.56
C GLU A 213 -11.90 19.69 -20.37
N VAL A 214 -11.74 18.49 -19.80
CA VAL A 214 -10.87 18.22 -18.66
C VAL A 214 -9.86 17.16 -19.07
N ASP A 215 -8.58 17.49 -18.89
CA ASP A 215 -7.48 16.57 -19.19
C ASP A 215 -7.66 15.24 -18.44
N TYR A 216 -7.45 14.13 -19.16
CA TYR A 216 -7.53 12.80 -18.58
C TYR A 216 -6.53 12.62 -17.42
N HIS A 217 -5.35 13.22 -17.53
CA HIS A 217 -4.33 13.27 -16.49
C HIS A 217 -4.12 14.71 -16.01
N GLN A 218 -4.04 14.88 -14.69
CA GLN A 218 -3.60 16.13 -14.08
C GLN A 218 -2.60 15.85 -12.96
N SER A 219 -1.67 16.78 -12.74
CA SER A 219 -0.74 16.73 -11.61
C SER A 219 -0.61 18.09 -10.95
N PHE A 220 -0.60 18.11 -9.62
CA PHE A 220 -0.42 19.32 -8.83
C PHE A 220 0.61 19.11 -7.71
N SER A 221 1.31 20.18 -7.34
CA SER A 221 2.31 20.15 -6.27
C SER A 221 1.66 20.43 -4.93
N VAL A 222 1.88 19.56 -3.95
CA VAL A 222 1.54 19.77 -2.53
C VAL A 222 2.82 19.99 -1.75
N GLU A 223 2.85 21.00 -0.86
CA GLU A 223 4.00 21.22 0.01
C GLU A 223 4.07 20.17 1.12
N TRP A 224 5.07 19.29 1.07
CA TRP A 224 5.34 18.36 2.15
C TRP A 224 6.39 18.94 3.11
N SER A 225 6.02 19.07 4.39
CA SER A 225 6.94 19.53 5.45
C SER A 225 7.96 18.45 5.81
N ALA A 226 9.21 18.87 5.99
CA ALA A 226 10.39 18.04 6.24
C ALA A 226 11.18 18.56 7.47
N PRO A 227 12.25 17.87 7.92
CA PRO A 227 13.09 18.32 9.03
C PRO A 227 13.61 19.76 8.87
N HIS A 228 13.87 20.43 9.99
CA HIS A 228 14.44 21.79 10.04
C HIS A 228 13.59 22.86 9.33
N GLY A 229 12.26 22.69 9.30
CA GLY A 229 11.32 23.63 8.68
C GLY A 229 11.36 23.64 7.14
N LYS A 230 12.13 22.75 6.52
CA LYS A 230 12.17 22.61 5.06
C LYS A 230 10.80 22.18 4.53
N LYS A 231 10.46 22.66 3.34
CA LYS A 231 9.31 22.20 2.56
C LYS A 231 9.79 21.70 1.21
N HIS A 232 9.21 20.61 0.74
CA HIS A 232 9.52 20.03 -0.56
C HIS A 232 8.22 19.91 -1.36
N PRO A 233 8.21 20.30 -2.65
CA PRO A 233 7.10 20.00 -3.52
C PRO A 233 6.98 18.48 -3.70
N PHE A 234 5.77 17.95 -3.53
CA PHE A 234 5.43 16.57 -3.82
C PHE A 234 4.32 16.55 -4.87
N LEU A 235 4.56 15.88 -6.00
CA LEU A 235 3.55 15.77 -7.06
C LEU A 235 2.47 14.77 -6.66
N VAL A 236 1.23 15.23 -6.76
CA VAL A 236 0.03 14.43 -6.61
C VAL A 236 -0.62 14.30 -7.99
N HIS A 237 -0.92 13.06 -8.38
CA HIS A 237 -1.51 12.75 -9.67
C HIS A 237 -3.00 12.45 -9.56
N GLN A 238 -3.73 12.73 -10.64
CA GLN A 238 -5.13 12.45 -10.83
C GLN A 238 -5.35 11.91 -12.25
N PHE A 239 -6.17 10.86 -12.37
CA PHE A 239 -6.63 10.30 -13.64
C PHE A 239 -8.15 10.16 -13.67
N LEU A 240 -8.79 10.61 -14.74
CA LEU A 240 -10.22 10.40 -14.94
C LEU A 240 -10.54 8.91 -15.16
N THR A 241 -11.75 8.51 -14.80
CA THR A 241 -12.25 7.13 -14.84
C THR A 241 -13.22 6.86 -16.00
N GLY A 242 -13.61 7.90 -16.75
CA GLY A 242 -14.64 7.84 -17.79
C GLY A 242 -16.03 7.56 -17.20
N ARG A 243 -16.22 7.84 -15.91
CA ARG A 243 -17.38 7.47 -15.09
C ARG A 243 -17.77 8.56 -14.08
N GLU A 244 -17.20 9.75 -14.25
CA GLU A 244 -17.41 10.93 -13.42
C GLU A 244 -18.87 11.37 -13.41
N ALA A 245 -19.58 11.28 -14.55
CA ALA A 245 -21.03 11.50 -14.64
C ALA A 245 -21.84 10.52 -13.76
N GLY A 246 -21.34 9.31 -13.53
CA GLY A 246 -21.90 8.34 -12.58
C GLY A 246 -21.49 8.60 -11.12
N GLY A 247 -20.83 9.72 -10.83
CA GLY A 247 -20.33 10.09 -9.51
C GLY A 247 -19.13 9.28 -9.03
N ILE A 248 -18.40 8.59 -9.93
CA ILE A 248 -17.11 7.98 -9.58
C ILE A 248 -16.06 9.09 -9.57
N LYS A 249 -15.31 9.22 -8.46
CA LYS A 249 -14.22 10.19 -8.41
C LYS A 249 -13.01 9.71 -9.23
N PRO A 250 -12.23 10.64 -9.80
CA PRO A 250 -10.94 10.35 -10.39
C PRO A 250 -10.04 9.48 -9.50
N ILE A 251 -9.18 8.66 -10.11
CA ILE A 251 -8.12 7.94 -9.42
C ILE A 251 -7.06 8.96 -9.03
N PHE A 252 -6.95 9.27 -7.74
CA PHE A 252 -6.08 10.35 -7.26
C PHE A 252 -5.08 9.90 -6.19
N GLY A 253 -4.09 10.75 -5.91
CA GLY A 253 -3.28 10.65 -4.69
C GLY A 253 -2.45 9.39 -4.60
N LEU A 254 -2.52 8.74 -3.44
CA LEU A 254 -1.77 7.53 -3.12
C LEU A 254 -2.09 6.39 -4.11
N THR A 255 -3.37 6.22 -4.45
CA THR A 255 -3.87 5.23 -5.40
C THR A 255 -3.24 5.42 -6.78
N ALA A 256 -3.23 6.67 -7.28
CA ALA A 256 -2.62 7.04 -8.55
C ALA A 256 -1.10 6.77 -8.54
N GLY A 257 -0.39 7.18 -7.49
CA GLY A 257 1.06 6.96 -7.36
C GLY A 257 1.45 5.48 -7.34
N MET A 258 0.66 4.63 -6.69
CA MET A 258 0.86 3.17 -6.70
C MET A 258 0.64 2.58 -8.09
N LEU A 259 -0.43 3.00 -8.79
CA LEU A 259 -0.78 2.49 -10.12
C LEU A 259 0.21 2.94 -11.21
N ILE A 260 0.68 4.20 -11.17
CA ILE A 260 1.82 4.68 -11.96
C ILE A 260 3.03 3.76 -11.74
N ARG A 261 3.40 3.51 -10.47
CA ARG A 261 4.59 2.70 -10.15
C ARG A 261 4.48 1.25 -10.66
N VAL A 262 3.31 0.62 -10.51
CA VAL A 262 3.05 -0.73 -11.07
C VAL A 262 3.14 -0.72 -12.59
N ALA A 263 2.57 0.30 -13.25
CA ALA A 263 2.64 0.45 -14.70
C ALA A 263 4.09 0.65 -15.19
N MET A 264 4.88 1.50 -14.54
CA MET A 264 6.30 1.72 -14.89
C MET A 264 7.11 0.43 -14.81
N ILE A 265 6.96 -0.33 -13.71
CA ILE A 265 7.65 -1.62 -13.52
C ILE A 265 7.24 -2.62 -14.60
N GLY A 266 5.93 -2.69 -14.89
CA GLY A 266 5.37 -3.61 -15.86
C GLY A 266 5.77 -3.30 -17.30
N TYR A 267 5.42 -2.13 -17.81
CA TYR A 267 5.70 -1.73 -19.18
C TYR A 267 7.19 -1.41 -19.41
N GLY A 268 7.95 -1.12 -18.35
CA GLY A 268 9.41 -0.96 -18.41
C GLY A 268 9.84 0.38 -19.00
N CYS A 269 9.01 1.41 -18.84
CA CYS A 269 9.22 2.78 -19.30
C CYS A 269 8.73 3.78 -18.25
N ASP A 270 9.25 5.00 -18.33
CA ASP A 270 8.75 6.14 -17.59
C ASP A 270 7.48 6.72 -18.26
N PRO A 271 6.60 7.39 -17.51
CA PRO A 271 5.41 8.03 -18.06
C PRO A 271 5.72 9.31 -18.87
N GLU A 272 4.74 9.73 -19.67
CA GLU A 272 4.77 10.98 -20.47
C GLU A 272 4.85 12.28 -19.63
N PHE A 273 4.67 12.17 -18.32
CA PHE A 273 4.63 13.28 -17.36
C PHE A 273 5.60 13.06 -16.19
N GLN A 274 5.97 14.13 -15.49
CA GLN A 274 6.87 14.03 -14.33
C GLN A 274 6.17 13.38 -13.12
N VAL A 275 6.73 12.30 -12.57
CA VAL A 275 6.18 11.59 -11.38
C VAL A 275 6.59 12.22 -10.05
N THR A 276 7.78 12.83 -9.99
CA THR A 276 8.34 13.42 -8.78
C THR A 276 9.03 14.73 -9.10
N SER A 277 8.81 15.76 -8.27
CA SER A 277 9.55 17.02 -8.38
C SER A 277 11.05 16.81 -8.15
N PRO A 278 11.93 17.63 -8.74
CA PRO A 278 13.33 17.69 -8.34
C PRO A 278 13.46 17.93 -6.84
N ASN A 279 14.43 17.28 -6.18
CA ASN A 279 14.64 17.34 -4.74
C ASN A 279 13.47 16.81 -3.87
N THR A 280 12.58 15.97 -4.41
CA THR A 280 11.65 15.17 -3.59
C THR A 280 12.46 14.27 -2.65
N PRO A 281 12.25 14.32 -1.32
CA PRO A 281 12.96 13.43 -0.40
C PRO A 281 12.62 11.96 -0.66
N SER A 282 13.60 11.08 -0.42
CA SER A 282 13.42 9.65 -0.58
C SER A 282 12.29 9.12 0.30
N LEU A 283 11.77 7.94 -0.07
CA LEU A 283 10.75 7.26 0.73
C LEU A 283 11.23 6.97 2.16
N GLU A 284 12.51 6.63 2.35
CA GLU A 284 13.08 6.40 3.69
C GLU A 284 13.14 7.71 4.50
N GLU A 285 13.56 8.84 3.92
CA GLU A 285 13.51 10.15 4.60
C GLU A 285 12.07 10.56 4.93
N ARG A 286 11.12 10.32 4.01
CA ARG A 286 9.70 10.62 4.21
C ARG A 286 9.08 9.82 5.36
N VAL A 287 9.30 8.51 5.39
CA VAL A 287 8.78 7.66 6.48
C VAL A 287 9.51 7.96 7.78
N SER A 288 10.83 8.19 7.76
CA SER A 288 11.59 8.62 8.94
C SER A 288 11.02 9.89 9.54
N TRP A 289 10.76 10.92 8.73
CA TRP A 289 10.17 12.15 9.22
C TRP A 289 8.74 11.96 9.71
N ALA A 290 7.94 11.11 9.06
CA ALA A 290 6.60 10.78 9.54
C ALA A 290 6.63 10.11 10.94
N LEU A 291 7.58 9.20 11.18
CA LEU A 291 7.79 8.54 12.48
C LEU A 291 8.15 9.54 13.59
N LEU A 292 8.88 10.62 13.27
CA LEU A 292 9.28 11.65 14.23
C LEU A 292 8.21 12.75 14.42
N SER A 293 7.57 13.19 13.33
CA SER A 293 6.77 14.43 13.30
C SER A 293 5.27 14.22 13.42
N ARG A 294 4.73 13.02 13.21
CA ARG A 294 3.29 12.76 13.24
C ARG A 294 2.90 12.06 14.55
N PRO A 295 2.03 12.64 15.39
CA PRO A 295 1.65 12.05 16.69
C PRO A 295 1.14 10.60 16.60
N VAL A 296 0.39 10.25 15.55
CA VAL A 296 -0.12 8.88 15.33
C VAL A 296 0.99 7.85 15.09
N PHE A 297 2.13 8.26 14.52
CA PHE A 297 3.28 7.38 14.35
C PHE A 297 4.17 7.38 15.59
N ARG A 298 4.46 8.55 16.20
CA ARG A 298 5.21 8.65 17.47
C ARG A 298 4.61 7.74 18.55
N ARG A 299 3.29 7.84 18.78
CA ARG A 299 2.58 7.03 19.77
C ARG A 299 2.69 5.54 19.50
N ALA A 300 2.48 5.12 18.25
CA ALA A 300 2.66 3.72 17.87
C ALA A 300 4.11 3.23 18.06
N CYS A 301 5.12 4.09 17.84
CA CYS A 301 6.51 3.74 18.17
C CYS A 301 6.74 3.59 19.68
N GLU A 302 6.16 4.46 20.50
CA GLU A 302 6.25 4.41 21.96
C GLU A 302 5.52 3.18 22.54
N GLU A 303 4.30 2.89 22.04
CA GLU A 303 3.46 1.75 22.43
C GLU A 303 4.05 0.40 22.00
N GLU A 304 4.64 0.32 20.81
CA GLU A 304 5.19 -0.93 20.25
C GLU A 304 6.72 -1.08 20.45
N GLY A 305 7.36 -0.18 21.20
CA GLY A 305 8.79 -0.23 21.51
C GLY A 305 9.74 -0.01 20.31
N VAL A 306 9.27 0.66 19.24
CA VAL A 306 10.04 0.89 18.02
C VAL A 306 11.03 2.04 18.20
N SER A 307 12.33 1.73 18.08
CA SER A 307 13.40 2.73 18.22
C SER A 307 13.40 3.78 17.09
N LEU A 308 13.35 5.05 17.49
CA LEU A 308 13.42 6.21 16.60
C LEU A 308 14.86 6.62 16.23
N ALA A 309 15.89 5.93 16.74
CA ALA A 309 17.29 6.30 16.52
C ALA A 309 17.71 6.29 15.02
N LEU A 310 17.23 5.31 14.25
CA LEU A 310 17.48 5.25 12.80
C LEU A 310 16.73 6.37 12.04
N PRO A 311 15.41 6.57 12.24
CA PRO A 311 14.70 7.75 11.71
C PRO A 311 15.39 9.09 12.00
N MET A 312 15.83 9.31 13.24
CA MET A 312 16.57 10.52 13.63
C MET A 312 17.86 10.69 12.83
N ARG A 313 18.65 9.63 12.69
CA ARG A 313 19.89 9.64 11.90
C ARG A 313 19.64 9.94 10.42
N ILE A 314 18.59 9.38 9.82
CA ILE A 314 18.22 9.62 8.41
C ILE A 314 17.76 11.07 8.22
N CYS A 315 16.96 11.60 9.13
CA CYS A 315 16.47 12.98 9.06
C CYS A 315 17.49 14.05 9.51
N GLY A 316 18.64 13.65 10.05
CA GLY A 316 19.63 14.54 10.64
C GLY A 316 19.15 15.27 11.91
N VAL A 317 18.19 14.70 12.65
CA VAL A 317 17.56 15.34 13.82
C VAL A 317 18.22 14.86 15.10
N THR A 318 18.68 15.79 15.95
CA THR A 318 19.27 15.48 17.26
C THR A 318 18.22 15.09 18.29
N ARG A 319 18.64 14.44 19.39
CA ARG A 319 17.73 14.08 20.50
C ARG A 319 17.12 15.31 21.16
N SER A 320 17.89 16.37 21.35
CA SER A 320 17.39 17.66 21.85
C SER A 320 16.30 18.27 20.98
N GLU A 321 16.46 18.26 19.66
CA GLU A 321 15.45 18.77 18.72
C GLU A 321 14.19 17.91 18.72
N PHE A 322 14.34 16.59 18.73
CA PHE A 322 13.21 15.66 18.79
C PHE A 322 12.37 15.83 20.06
N GLU A 323 13.01 15.92 21.24
CA GLU A 323 12.30 16.13 22.50
C GLU A 323 11.63 17.52 22.57
N ALA A 324 12.26 18.55 21.99
CA ALA A 324 11.66 19.88 21.85
C ALA A 324 10.41 19.86 20.95
N MET A 325 10.50 19.23 19.77
CA MET A 325 9.35 19.03 18.86
C MET A 325 8.22 18.26 19.54
N LYS A 326 8.54 17.17 20.24
CA LYS A 326 7.57 16.36 20.99
C LYS A 326 6.82 17.22 22.01
N LYS A 327 7.55 17.98 22.82
CA LYS A 327 6.98 18.87 23.85
C LYS A 327 6.08 19.96 23.26
N GLU A 328 6.47 20.55 22.12
CA GLU A 328 5.65 21.54 21.41
C GLU A 328 4.32 20.93 20.91
N GLN A 329 4.38 19.76 20.27
CA GLN A 329 3.19 19.07 19.75
C GLN A 329 2.24 18.64 20.86
N ASP A 330 2.76 17.98 21.90
CA ASP A 330 1.95 17.47 23.00
C ASP A 330 1.29 18.64 23.78
N GLY A 331 2.01 19.77 23.92
CA GLY A 331 1.47 21.01 24.50
C GLY A 331 0.36 21.68 23.66
N ARG A 332 0.43 21.62 22.33
CA ARG A 332 -0.65 22.08 21.43
C ARG A 332 -1.89 21.20 21.56
N GLU A 333 -1.73 19.87 21.53
CA GLU A 333 -2.86 18.94 21.69
C GLU A 333 -3.58 19.14 23.04
N ASP A 334 -2.84 19.42 24.13
CA ASP A 334 -3.45 19.72 25.42
C ASP A 334 -4.16 21.09 25.46
N SER A 335 -3.75 22.06 24.65
CA SER A 335 -4.52 23.30 24.45
C SER A 335 -5.82 23.00 23.71
N ASP A 336 -5.74 22.34 22.55
CA ASP A 336 -6.90 21.97 21.72
C ASP A 336 -7.92 21.13 22.51
N ARG A 337 -7.46 20.17 23.33
CA ARG A 337 -8.32 19.38 24.22
C ARG A 337 -9.00 20.22 25.29
N ARG A 338 -8.32 21.23 25.86
CA ARG A 338 -8.91 22.14 26.84
C ARG A 338 -9.96 23.04 26.20
N ASP A 339 -9.71 23.57 25.02
CA ASP A 339 -10.68 24.40 24.29
C ASP A 339 -11.84 23.58 23.72
N MET A 340 -11.61 22.34 23.30
CA MET A 340 -12.68 21.42 22.91
C MET A 340 -13.53 21.00 24.12
N LYS A 341 -12.95 20.82 25.32
CA LYS A 341 -13.73 20.62 26.56
C LYS A 341 -14.51 21.88 26.98
N ARG A 342 -13.99 23.08 26.72
CA ARG A 342 -14.73 24.34 26.93
C ARG A 342 -15.93 24.49 25.97
N ARG A 343 -15.76 24.07 24.71
CA ARG A 343 -16.83 24.05 23.70
C ARG A 343 -17.82 22.87 23.88
N GLY A 344 -17.34 21.76 24.44
CA GLY A 344 -18.04 20.47 24.55
C GLY A 344 -19.05 20.32 25.69
N ARG A 345 -19.65 21.41 26.19
CA ARG A 345 -20.89 21.34 26.99
C ARG A 345 -22.16 21.12 26.14
N GLY A 346 -22.00 20.85 24.84
CA GLY A 346 -23.06 20.46 23.92
C GLY A 346 -22.71 19.18 23.16
N ASP A 347 -23.53 18.16 23.38
CA ASP A 347 -23.73 16.92 22.62
C ASP A 347 -22.54 15.94 22.42
N VAL A 348 -22.76 14.67 22.81
CA VAL A 348 -21.82 13.56 22.72
C VAL A 348 -22.47 12.39 22.00
N THR A 349 -22.44 12.40 20.67
CA THR A 349 -22.54 11.16 19.87
C THR A 349 -21.82 11.29 18.52
N ARG A 350 -20.63 10.70 18.39
CA ARG A 350 -20.11 10.23 17.09
C ARG A 350 -19.04 9.15 17.27
N ARG A 351 -19.43 7.91 16.99
CA ARG A 351 -18.52 6.74 16.93
C ARG A 351 -17.47 6.92 15.83
N SER A 352 -16.33 6.27 16.04
CA SER A 352 -15.12 6.30 15.22
C SER A 352 -15.42 6.12 13.72
N ASN A 353 -14.94 7.05 12.91
CA ASN A 353 -15.12 7.02 11.45
C ASN A 353 -13.74 7.06 10.79
N TRP A 354 -13.12 5.88 10.64
CA TRP A 354 -11.77 5.71 10.09
C TRP A 354 -11.62 6.32 8.69
N LEU A 355 -12.69 6.31 7.87
CA LEU A 355 -12.75 6.95 6.55
C LEU A 355 -12.62 8.50 6.60
N ARG A 356 -12.89 9.16 7.74
CA ARG A 356 -12.63 10.62 7.87
C ARG A 356 -11.16 10.94 8.10
N LEU A 357 -10.36 10.03 8.65
CA LEU A 357 -8.92 10.26 8.84
C LEU A 357 -8.15 10.24 7.50
N TRP A 358 -8.67 9.53 6.50
CA TRP A 358 -8.17 9.61 5.11
C TRP A 358 -8.42 10.99 4.45
N ARG A 359 -9.40 11.77 4.96
CA ARG A 359 -9.87 13.03 4.36
C ARG A 359 -9.29 14.29 4.97
N ALA A 360 -8.62 14.22 6.12
CA ALA A 360 -8.34 15.39 6.95
C ALA A 360 -6.97 16.05 6.71
N LYS A 361 -5.97 15.30 6.23
CA LYS A 361 -4.60 15.80 5.95
C LYS A 361 -3.92 15.04 4.80
N LEU A 362 -4.04 15.61 3.60
CA LEU A 362 -2.88 15.71 2.69
C LEU A 362 -1.95 16.80 3.25
#